data_AF-A0A1M6VT48-F1
#
_entry.id   AF-A0A1M6VT48-F1
#
_cell.length_a   1.000
_cell.length_b   1.000
_cell.length_c   1.000
_cell.angle_alpha   90.00
_cell.angle_beta   90.00
_cell.angle_gamma   90.00
#
_symmetry.space_group_name_H-M   'P 1'
#
loop_
_entity.id
_entity.type
_entity.pdbx_description
1 polymer ?
#
loop_
_entity_poly.entity_id
_entity_poly.type
_entity_poly.pdbx_seq_one_letter_code
_entity_poly.pdbx_strand_id
1 'polypeptide(L)'
;MKYLFQHKRMFFILLFLFSGVKAQKLTVINNTGKPIIIKNGKKDITLNNRDKKEFTETNTITINIPNELIQNMALFLEPTEKLNLSIEKDNKFVYTGDQAERHEYLTQQLAIETFGKINTYEQIGQKKNISELKNTSELLLVDILKKIKLSNITVSPEDKISIKRLKNYIKYNWLYTLFTTIDHHDKNFKKEVLNYYYKKYIETDIPKFSCTASLHYKVIEILAKNRSLLSMELPTYPIVEHTDDDAINQYLPQNCQKQYFWQKYNYLEHINGHNKEYYKKVLREKFNEE
;
A
#
# COMPACT_ATOMS: atom_id res chain seq x y z
N MET A 1 -10.45 71.86 3.88
CA MET A 1 -9.90 70.59 4.40
C MET A 1 -9.45 69.77 3.19
N LYS A 2 -8.17 69.40 2.93
CA LYS A 2 -7.03 69.10 3.81
C LYS A 2 -7.47 68.16 4.95
N TYR A 3 -7.10 66.89 5.06
CA TYR A 3 -6.07 66.08 4.36
C TYR A 3 -6.71 64.73 3.90
N LEU A 4 -6.04 63.74 3.28
CA LEU A 4 -4.60 63.47 3.09
C LEU A 4 -4.32 62.85 1.69
N PHE A 5 -3.09 62.44 1.45
CA PHE A 5 -2.60 61.75 0.24
C PHE A 5 -2.07 60.34 0.64
N GLN A 6 -2.03 59.41 -0.32
CA GLN A 6 -1.08 58.28 -0.42
C GLN A 6 -0.80 57.42 0.85
N HIS A 7 -1.34 56.20 0.85
CA HIS A 7 -0.48 55.03 1.10
C HIS A 7 -0.62 54.01 -0.05
N LYS A 8 0.41 54.05 -0.89
CA LYS A 8 0.87 53.01 -1.82
C LYS A 8 0.57 51.61 -1.26
N ARG A 9 -0.19 50.76 -1.97
CA ARG A 9 0.37 49.83 -2.98
C ARG A 9 1.74 49.24 -2.58
N MET A 10 1.77 48.49 -1.48
CA MET A 10 2.75 47.43 -1.22
C MET A 10 2.12 46.38 -0.28
N PHE A 11 1.24 45.54 -0.83
CA PHE A 11 0.76 44.31 -0.17
C PHE A 11 0.71 43.13 -1.13
N PHE A 12 1.69 43.10 -2.03
CA PHE A 12 2.03 41.97 -2.90
C PHE A 12 3.55 41.78 -2.77
N ILE A 13 4.04 40.56 -3.00
CA ILE A 13 5.45 40.11 -2.80
C ILE A 13 5.81 39.83 -1.33
N LEU A 14 5.05 38.93 -0.68
CA LEU A 14 5.58 38.06 0.39
C LEU A 14 4.89 36.67 0.44
N LEU A 15 4.33 36.25 -0.70
CA LEU A 15 3.56 35.00 -0.88
C LEU A 15 4.28 33.96 -1.78
N PHE A 16 5.54 34.22 -2.16
CA PHE A 16 6.34 33.38 -3.06
C PHE A 16 7.54 32.68 -2.39
N LEU A 17 7.56 32.57 -1.06
CA LEU A 17 8.63 31.86 -0.33
C LEU A 17 8.37 30.35 -0.13
N PHE A 18 7.25 29.80 -0.61
CA PHE A 18 6.97 28.36 -0.60
C PHE A 18 7.25 27.67 -1.95
N SER A 19 7.93 28.35 -2.88
CA SER A 19 8.39 27.81 -4.17
C SER A 19 9.59 26.88 -4.01
N GLY A 20 9.45 25.86 -3.17
CA GLY A 20 10.53 24.99 -2.73
C GLY A 20 10.06 23.80 -1.91
N VAL A 21 8.87 23.26 -2.19
CA VAL A 21 8.46 21.94 -1.71
C VAL A 21 9.42 20.93 -2.34
N LYS A 22 10.53 20.64 -1.66
CA LYS A 22 11.45 19.58 -2.06
C LYS A 22 10.63 18.29 -2.04
N ALA A 23 10.37 17.74 -3.22
CA ALA A 23 9.73 16.44 -3.35
C ALA A 23 10.76 15.33 -3.13
N GLN A 24 10.33 14.23 -2.51
CA GLN A 24 11.16 13.02 -2.39
C GLN A 24 11.66 12.58 -3.78
N LYS A 25 12.91 12.14 -3.86
CA LYS A 25 13.57 11.80 -5.14
C LYS A 25 13.91 10.32 -5.19
N LEU A 26 13.48 9.67 -6.26
CA LEU A 26 14.02 8.38 -6.69
C LEU A 26 14.83 8.59 -7.97
N THR A 27 16.08 8.16 -7.98
CA THR A 27 16.86 7.96 -9.22
C THR A 27 16.83 6.48 -9.58
N VAL A 28 16.49 6.15 -10.83
CA VAL A 28 16.67 4.81 -11.40
C VAL A 28 17.78 4.85 -12.45
N ILE A 29 18.69 3.88 -12.42
CA ILE A 29 19.79 3.69 -13.36
C ILE A 29 19.67 2.28 -13.95
N ASN A 30 19.68 2.16 -15.27
CA ASN A 30 19.63 0.87 -15.95
C ASN A 30 21.04 0.40 -16.36
N ASN A 31 21.56 -0.63 -15.72
CA ASN A 31 22.82 -1.29 -16.04
C ASN A 31 22.64 -2.74 -16.54
N THR A 32 21.40 -3.15 -16.86
CA THR A 32 21.05 -4.53 -17.24
C THR A 32 21.62 -4.98 -18.61
N GLY A 33 22.06 -4.05 -19.45
CA GLY A 33 22.43 -4.32 -20.85
C GLY A 33 21.27 -4.27 -21.85
N LYS A 34 20.02 -4.15 -21.41
CA LYS A 34 18.80 -4.14 -22.25
C LYS A 34 17.82 -3.04 -21.81
N PRO A 35 16.81 -2.66 -22.61
CA PRO A 35 15.81 -1.68 -22.18
C PRO A 35 14.94 -2.19 -21.02
N ILE A 36 14.59 -1.31 -20.10
CA ILE A 36 13.60 -1.54 -19.03
C ILE A 36 12.50 -0.49 -19.10
N ILE A 37 11.31 -0.82 -18.62
CA ILE A 37 10.15 0.09 -18.58
C ILE A 37 9.84 0.43 -17.13
N ILE A 38 9.90 1.72 -16.79
CA ILE A 38 9.54 2.24 -15.47
C ILE A 38 8.15 2.89 -15.56
N LYS A 39 7.18 2.32 -14.84
CA LYS A 39 5.84 2.87 -14.69
C LYS A 39 5.73 3.67 -13.41
N ASN A 40 5.36 4.94 -13.55
CA ASN A 40 5.07 5.86 -12.45
C ASN A 40 3.65 6.42 -12.61
N GLY A 41 2.69 5.79 -11.93
CA GLY A 41 1.26 6.07 -12.13
C GLY A 41 0.80 5.72 -13.55
N LYS A 42 0.27 6.70 -14.29
CA LYS A 42 -0.16 6.56 -15.69
C LYS A 42 0.96 6.75 -16.72
N LYS A 43 2.20 7.04 -16.30
CA LYS A 43 3.33 7.32 -17.21
C LYS A 43 4.31 6.14 -17.24
N ASP A 44 4.50 5.57 -18.43
CA ASP A 44 5.52 4.57 -18.71
C ASP A 44 6.74 5.25 -19.36
N ILE A 45 7.94 4.95 -18.86
CA ILE A 45 9.21 5.54 -19.29
C ILE A 45 10.20 4.41 -19.57
N THR A 46 10.57 4.24 -20.85
CA THR A 46 11.64 3.34 -21.25
C THR A 46 13.00 3.93 -20.89
N LEU A 47 13.85 3.16 -20.23
CA LEU A 47 15.26 3.47 -19.99
C LEU A 47 16.10 2.44 -20.74
N ASN A 48 16.94 2.89 -21.68
CA ASN A 48 17.90 2.03 -22.38
C ASN A 48 19.10 1.72 -21.47
N ASN A 49 20.03 0.90 -21.97
CA ASN A 49 21.23 0.56 -21.22
C ASN A 49 22.08 1.82 -20.93
N ARG A 50 22.47 1.98 -19.65
CA ARG A 50 23.14 3.15 -19.04
C ARG A 50 22.29 4.41 -18.91
N ASP A 51 21.01 4.39 -19.29
CA ASP A 51 20.12 5.52 -19.06
C ASP A 51 19.82 5.69 -17.55
N LYS A 52 19.72 6.95 -17.13
CA LYS A 52 19.36 7.36 -15.78
C LYS A 52 18.16 8.29 -15.81
N LYS A 53 17.22 8.10 -14.89
CA LYS A 53 16.06 8.99 -14.72
C LYS A 53 15.81 9.33 -13.25
N GLU A 54 15.61 10.61 -12.97
CA GLU A 54 15.07 11.06 -11.69
C GLU A 54 13.54 11.15 -11.77
N PHE A 55 12.89 10.69 -10.70
CA PHE A 55 11.46 10.74 -10.46
C PHE A 55 11.22 11.53 -9.17
N THR A 56 10.36 12.54 -9.25
CA THR A 56 9.87 13.34 -8.12
C THR A 56 8.42 13.00 -7.81
N GLU A 57 7.99 13.23 -6.57
CA GLU A 57 6.58 13.11 -6.13
C GLU A 57 5.96 11.72 -6.32
N THR A 58 6.78 10.68 -6.49
CA THR A 58 6.33 9.30 -6.64
C THR A 58 6.28 8.57 -5.31
N ASN A 59 5.13 7.95 -5.02
CA ASN A 59 4.93 7.09 -3.84
C ASN A 59 5.17 5.61 -4.14
N THR A 60 5.13 5.22 -5.42
CA THR A 60 5.23 3.85 -5.91
C THR A 60 5.71 3.86 -7.36
N ILE A 61 6.62 2.97 -7.72
CA ILE A 61 6.93 2.65 -9.12
C ILE A 61 6.80 1.16 -9.39
N THR A 62 6.56 0.81 -10.64
CA THR A 62 6.69 -0.56 -11.15
C THR A 62 7.83 -0.58 -12.17
N ILE A 63 8.69 -1.58 -12.05
CA ILE A 63 9.88 -1.79 -12.89
C ILE A 63 9.61 -3.06 -13.67
N ASN A 64 9.42 -2.94 -14.99
CA ASN A 64 9.20 -4.06 -15.88
C ASN A 64 10.47 -4.27 -16.73
N ILE A 65 11.09 -5.42 -16.53
CA ILE A 65 12.18 -5.96 -17.34
C ILE A 65 11.53 -6.96 -18.30
N PRO A 66 11.39 -6.62 -19.61
CA PRO A 66 10.58 -7.40 -20.54
C PRO A 66 10.96 -8.89 -20.56
N ASN A 67 9.95 -9.76 -20.47
CA ASN A 67 10.06 -11.22 -20.44
C ASN A 67 10.82 -11.83 -19.24
N GLU A 68 11.16 -11.04 -18.21
CA GLU A 68 11.98 -11.52 -17.09
C GLU A 68 11.41 -11.20 -15.71
N LEU A 69 11.08 -9.93 -15.42
CA LEU A 69 10.70 -9.52 -14.07
C LEU A 69 9.79 -8.29 -14.05
N ILE A 70 8.77 -8.32 -13.20
CA ILE A 70 7.97 -7.14 -12.82
C ILE A 70 8.13 -6.92 -11.32
N GLN A 71 8.92 -5.91 -10.94
CA GLN A 71 9.13 -5.51 -9.55
C GLN A 71 8.28 -4.30 -9.20
N ASN A 72 7.42 -4.42 -8.19
CA ASN A 72 6.73 -3.28 -7.59
C ASN A 72 7.55 -2.74 -6.41
N MET A 73 7.66 -1.43 -6.29
CA MET A 73 8.42 -0.76 -5.23
C MET A 73 7.60 0.40 -4.65
N ALA A 74 7.33 0.34 -3.35
CA ALA A 74 6.75 1.45 -2.60
C ALA A 74 7.86 2.30 -1.97
N LEU A 75 7.69 3.63 -1.99
CA LEU A 75 8.68 4.60 -1.56
C LEU A 75 8.25 5.28 -0.27
N PHE A 76 9.01 5.06 0.80
CA PHE A 76 8.79 5.59 2.15
C PHE A 76 9.93 6.55 2.50
N LEU A 77 9.99 7.64 1.76
CA LEU A 77 10.98 8.71 1.90
C LEU A 77 10.29 9.97 2.44
N GLU A 78 11.03 10.75 3.23
CA GLU A 78 10.66 12.12 3.55
C GLU A 78 10.94 13.07 2.35
N PRO A 79 10.31 14.25 2.28
CA PRO A 79 10.40 15.11 1.09
C PRO A 79 11.82 15.58 0.72
N THR A 80 12.75 15.60 1.69
CA THR A 80 14.16 15.93 1.46
C THR A 80 15.06 14.74 1.10
N GLU A 81 14.60 13.51 1.33
CA GLU A 81 15.38 12.28 1.15
C GLU A 81 15.48 11.87 -0.33
N LYS A 82 16.59 11.19 -0.65
CA LYS A 82 16.92 10.72 -2.00
C LYS A 82 17.37 9.27 -1.99
N LEU A 83 16.69 8.44 -2.75
CA LEU A 83 17.07 7.06 -3.01
C LEU A 83 17.58 6.91 -4.45
N ASN A 84 18.67 6.18 -4.63
CA ASN A 84 19.11 5.71 -5.94
C ASN A 84 18.91 4.20 -6.00
N LEU A 85 18.39 3.73 -7.12
CA LEU A 85 18.27 2.34 -7.48
C LEU A 85 19.04 2.10 -8.79
N SER A 86 20.07 1.27 -8.75
CA SER A 86 20.69 0.73 -9.95
C SER A 86 20.18 -0.69 -10.19
N ILE A 87 19.77 -0.98 -11.41
CA ILE A 87 19.30 -2.31 -11.83
C ILE A 87 20.42 -2.89 -12.69
N GLU A 88 21.21 -3.77 -12.10
CA GLU A 88 22.39 -4.36 -12.70
C GLU A 88 22.03 -5.56 -13.59
N LYS A 89 23.06 -6.19 -14.18
CA LYS A 89 22.93 -7.50 -14.81
C LYS A 89 22.32 -8.54 -13.86
N ASP A 90 21.77 -9.59 -14.44
CA ASP A 90 21.11 -10.70 -13.73
C ASP A 90 19.96 -10.22 -12.82
N ASN A 91 19.34 -9.09 -13.19
CA ASN A 91 18.23 -8.44 -12.50
C ASN A 91 18.52 -8.13 -11.01
N LYS A 92 19.78 -7.87 -10.67
CA LYS A 92 20.18 -7.48 -9.32
C LYS A 92 19.84 -5.99 -9.06
N PHE A 93 19.07 -5.74 -8.01
CA PHE A 93 18.72 -4.39 -7.55
C PHE A 93 19.74 -3.92 -6.52
N VAL A 94 20.32 -2.73 -6.72
CA VAL A 94 21.30 -2.12 -5.80
C VAL A 94 20.77 -0.77 -5.34
N TYR A 95 20.55 -0.64 -4.02
CA TYR A 95 19.96 0.53 -3.39
C TYR A 95 21.05 1.37 -2.71
N THR A 96 21.09 2.68 -2.95
CA THR A 96 22.01 3.60 -2.25
C THR A 96 21.35 4.94 -1.93
N GLY A 97 21.84 5.65 -0.92
CA GLY A 97 21.25 6.90 -0.44
C GLY A 97 20.35 6.69 0.78
N ASP A 98 19.39 7.59 0.97
CA ASP A 98 18.53 7.63 2.15
C ASP A 98 17.62 6.40 2.24
N GLN A 99 17.55 5.79 3.42
CA GLN A 99 16.71 4.61 3.71
C GLN A 99 16.97 3.41 2.77
N ALA A 100 18.16 3.28 2.17
CA ALA A 100 18.47 2.26 1.17
C ALA A 100 18.25 0.82 1.65
N GLU A 101 18.89 0.42 2.76
CA GLU A 101 18.73 -0.91 3.38
C GLU A 101 17.26 -1.27 3.64
N ARG A 102 16.48 -0.27 4.09
CA ARG A 102 15.05 -0.44 4.37
C ARG A 102 14.28 -0.69 3.07
N HIS A 103 14.54 0.07 2.02
CA HIS A 103 13.85 -0.09 0.74
C HIS A 103 14.23 -1.41 0.05
N GLU A 104 15.49 -1.84 0.16
CA GLU A 104 15.94 -3.16 -0.26
C GLU A 104 15.14 -4.27 0.44
N TYR A 105 15.13 -4.26 1.78
CA TYR A 105 14.37 -5.22 2.58
C TYR A 105 12.87 -5.24 2.23
N LEU A 106 12.23 -4.07 2.14
CA LEU A 106 10.79 -3.97 1.82
C LEU A 106 10.47 -4.48 0.41
N THR A 107 11.37 -4.30 -0.55
CA THR A 107 11.15 -4.65 -1.96
C THR A 107 11.48 -6.12 -2.25
N GLN A 108 12.53 -6.63 -1.62
CA GLN A 108 13.13 -7.95 -1.94
C GLN A 108 12.81 -9.04 -0.90
N GLN A 109 12.60 -8.71 0.37
CA GLN A 109 12.55 -9.69 1.46
C GLN A 109 11.21 -9.73 2.21
N LEU A 110 10.55 -8.59 2.46
CA LEU A 110 9.33 -8.53 3.29
C LEU A 110 8.26 -9.53 2.81
N ALA A 111 7.98 -9.58 1.51
CA ALA A 111 6.98 -10.48 0.95
C ALA A 111 7.39 -11.96 1.06
N ILE A 112 8.67 -12.28 0.93
CA ILE A 112 9.19 -13.65 1.11
C ILE A 112 9.01 -14.07 2.57
N GLU A 113 9.33 -13.19 3.52
CA GLU A 113 9.22 -13.47 4.95
C GLU A 113 7.76 -13.57 5.43
N THR A 114 6.85 -12.72 4.94
CA THR A 114 5.43 -12.79 5.32
C THR A 114 4.75 -13.97 4.64
N PHE A 115 4.70 -14.04 3.31
CA PHE A 115 4.04 -15.14 2.59
C PHE A 115 4.71 -16.49 2.81
N GLY A 116 6.01 -16.53 3.11
CA GLY A 116 6.71 -17.75 3.55
C GLY A 116 6.18 -18.37 4.85
N LYS A 117 5.41 -17.63 5.67
CA LYS A 117 4.71 -18.18 6.85
C LYS A 117 3.37 -18.83 6.57
N ILE A 118 2.82 -18.78 5.34
CA ILE A 118 1.52 -19.42 5.01
C ILE A 118 1.48 -20.87 5.50
N ASN A 119 2.45 -21.70 5.12
CA ASN A 119 2.47 -23.11 5.51
C ASN A 119 2.54 -23.31 7.04
N THR A 120 3.24 -22.42 7.76
CA THR A 120 3.30 -22.45 9.22
C THR A 120 1.95 -22.08 9.84
N TYR A 121 1.31 -21.00 9.39
CA TYR A 121 0.00 -20.58 9.88
C TYR A 121 -1.09 -21.61 9.57
N GLU A 122 -1.03 -22.24 8.39
CA GLU A 122 -1.92 -23.32 7.98
C GLU A 122 -1.81 -24.54 8.92
N GLN A 123 -0.60 -25.02 9.16
CA GLN A 123 -0.36 -26.13 10.11
C GLN A 123 -0.82 -25.81 11.54
N ILE A 124 -0.67 -24.56 11.98
CA ILE A 124 -1.16 -24.12 13.30
C ILE A 124 -2.70 -24.05 13.32
N GLY A 125 -3.31 -23.59 12.22
CA GLY A 125 -4.77 -23.54 12.03
C GLY A 125 -5.42 -24.92 12.08
N GLN A 126 -4.79 -25.92 11.44
CA GLN A 126 -5.22 -27.32 11.48
C GLN A 126 -5.22 -27.89 12.91
N LYS A 127 -4.22 -27.53 13.74
CA LYS A 127 -4.18 -27.85 15.18
C LYS A 127 -5.15 -27.02 16.02
N LYS A 128 -5.76 -25.97 15.45
CA LYS A 128 -6.56 -24.93 16.11
C LYS A 128 -5.83 -24.23 17.28
N ASN A 129 -4.49 -24.16 17.24
CA ASN A 129 -3.70 -23.63 18.35
C ASN A 129 -3.53 -22.10 18.28
N ILE A 130 -4.47 -21.38 18.89
CA ILE A 130 -4.54 -19.91 18.87
C ILE A 130 -3.33 -19.26 19.56
N SER A 131 -2.77 -19.88 20.60
CA SER A 131 -1.61 -19.35 21.31
C SER A 131 -0.33 -19.44 20.46
N GLU A 132 -0.11 -20.61 19.82
CA GLU A 132 0.99 -20.83 18.87
C GLU A 132 0.91 -19.89 17.66
N LEU A 133 -0.31 -19.62 17.16
CA LEU A 133 -0.51 -18.67 16.05
C LEU A 133 -0.14 -17.25 16.47
N LYS A 134 -0.66 -16.79 17.61
CA LYS A 134 -0.37 -15.45 18.16
C LYS A 134 1.13 -15.24 18.32
N ASN A 135 1.79 -16.17 19.02
CA ASN A 135 3.22 -16.08 19.28
C ASN A 135 4.04 -16.07 17.97
N THR A 136 3.74 -16.99 17.05
CA THR A 136 4.48 -17.12 15.78
C THR A 136 4.31 -15.89 14.88
N SER A 137 3.09 -15.38 14.79
CA SER A 137 2.74 -14.23 13.95
C SER A 137 3.27 -12.91 14.52
N GLU A 138 3.27 -12.74 15.85
CA GLU A 138 3.81 -11.53 16.47
C GLU A 138 5.34 -11.53 16.56
N LEU A 139 5.99 -12.69 16.73
CA LEU A 139 7.45 -12.79 16.61
C LEU A 139 7.91 -12.39 15.20
N LEU A 140 7.21 -12.84 14.14
CA LEU A 140 7.47 -12.36 12.79
C LEU A 140 7.36 -10.83 12.69
N LEU A 141 6.30 -10.23 13.24
CA LEU A 141 6.13 -8.78 13.22
C LEU A 141 7.28 -8.06 13.94
N VAL A 142 7.72 -8.56 15.10
CA VAL A 142 8.86 -8.00 15.85
C VAL A 142 10.16 -8.09 15.05
N ASP A 143 10.42 -9.22 14.37
CA ASP A 143 11.59 -9.37 13.50
C ASP A 143 11.55 -8.42 12.30
N ILE A 144 10.39 -8.25 11.67
CA ILE A 144 10.18 -7.26 10.59
C ILE A 144 10.47 -5.85 11.11
N LEU A 145 9.88 -5.45 12.24
CA LEU A 145 10.06 -4.13 12.86
C LEU A 145 11.53 -3.84 13.19
N LYS A 146 12.26 -4.85 13.69
CA LYS A 146 13.70 -4.76 13.98
C LYS A 146 14.52 -4.47 12.71
N LYS A 147 14.27 -5.19 11.61
CA LYS A 147 15.02 -5.04 10.33
C LYS A 147 14.87 -3.64 9.73
N ILE A 148 13.67 -3.05 9.80
CA ILE A 148 13.37 -1.71 9.27
C ILE A 148 13.66 -0.56 10.26
N LYS A 149 14.11 -0.89 11.48
CA LYS A 149 14.43 0.06 12.56
C LYS A 149 13.20 0.84 13.05
N LEU A 150 12.07 0.16 13.28
CA LEU A 150 10.87 0.70 13.93
C LEU A 150 10.65 0.07 15.31
N SER A 151 10.18 0.86 16.28
CA SER A 151 9.91 0.41 17.66
C SER A 151 8.54 -0.23 17.85
N ASN A 152 7.56 0.11 17.01
CA ASN A 152 6.20 -0.44 17.03
C ASN A 152 5.54 -0.29 15.65
N ILE A 153 4.42 -0.99 15.44
CA ILE A 153 3.61 -0.93 14.21
C ILE A 153 2.47 0.10 14.27
N THR A 154 2.11 0.58 15.46
CA THR A 154 0.98 1.49 15.67
C THR A 154 1.34 2.90 15.22
N VAL A 155 0.46 3.54 14.43
CA VAL A 155 0.68 4.90 13.95
C VAL A 155 0.44 5.91 15.08
N SER A 156 1.46 6.71 15.38
CA SER A 156 1.43 7.79 16.37
C SER A 156 1.18 9.15 15.68
N PRO A 157 0.53 10.13 16.32
CA PRO A 157 0.38 11.48 15.77
C PRO A 157 1.72 12.13 15.38
N GLU A 158 2.79 11.83 16.12
CA GLU A 158 4.15 12.37 16.00
C GLU A 158 4.96 11.69 14.88
N ASP A 159 4.53 10.54 14.36
CA ASP A 159 5.21 9.87 13.26
C ASP A 159 5.27 10.78 12.01
N LYS A 160 6.41 10.86 11.35
CA LYS A 160 6.51 11.53 10.05
C LYS A 160 5.67 10.81 8.99
N ILE A 161 5.32 11.49 7.90
CA ILE A 161 4.40 10.96 6.88
C ILE A 161 4.95 9.67 6.23
N SER A 162 6.25 9.57 5.98
CA SER A 162 6.86 8.32 5.46
C SER A 162 6.70 7.16 6.45
N ILE A 163 6.89 7.42 7.75
CA ILE A 163 6.80 6.42 8.82
C ILE A 163 5.36 5.96 9.01
N LYS A 164 4.38 6.86 8.97
CA LYS A 164 2.94 6.51 8.98
C LYS A 164 2.59 5.58 7.83
N ARG A 165 3.04 5.90 6.61
CA ARG A 165 2.83 5.08 5.41
C ARG A 165 3.54 3.73 5.50
N LEU A 166 4.77 3.70 6.01
CA LEU A 166 5.58 2.49 6.20
C LEU A 166 4.92 1.53 7.19
N LYS A 167 4.56 2.02 8.38
CA LYS A 167 3.86 1.25 9.42
C LYS A 167 2.60 0.61 8.85
N ASN A 168 1.77 1.38 8.15
CA ASN A 168 0.56 0.85 7.53
C ASN A 168 0.86 -0.18 6.43
N TYR A 169 1.83 0.06 5.55
CA TYR A 169 2.20 -0.92 4.51
C TYR A 169 2.57 -2.29 5.09
N ILE A 170 3.41 -2.31 6.13
CA ILE A 170 3.81 -3.55 6.81
C ILE A 170 2.64 -4.17 7.57
N LYS A 171 1.89 -3.37 8.34
CA LYS A 171 0.75 -3.82 9.14
C LYS A 171 -0.25 -4.58 8.27
N TYR A 172 -0.64 -3.97 7.16
CA TYR A 172 -1.63 -4.53 6.25
C TYR A 172 -1.05 -5.62 5.32
N ASN A 173 0.26 -5.65 5.04
CA ASN A 173 0.90 -6.80 4.38
C ASN A 173 0.86 -8.06 5.28
N TRP A 174 1.32 -7.93 6.52
CA TRP A 174 1.35 -9.01 7.50
C TRP A 174 -0.05 -9.52 7.86
N LEU A 175 -0.99 -8.61 8.19
CA LEU A 175 -2.38 -8.96 8.49
C LEU A 175 -3.06 -9.63 7.29
N TYR A 176 -2.81 -9.17 6.06
CA TYR A 176 -3.38 -9.80 4.87
C TYR A 176 -2.93 -11.25 4.75
N THR A 177 -1.63 -11.53 4.85
CA THR A 177 -1.10 -12.90 4.78
C THR A 177 -1.66 -13.81 5.87
N LEU A 178 -1.76 -13.31 7.10
CA LEU A 178 -2.35 -14.05 8.21
C LEU A 178 -3.83 -14.36 7.93
N PHE A 179 -4.61 -13.34 7.59
CA PHE A 179 -6.06 -13.43 7.43
C PHE A 179 -6.47 -14.27 6.22
N THR A 180 -5.74 -14.22 5.10
CA THR A 180 -6.00 -15.11 3.97
C THR A 180 -5.74 -16.56 4.30
N THR A 181 -4.68 -16.86 5.07
CA THR A 181 -4.36 -18.24 5.47
C THR A 181 -5.46 -18.82 6.36
N ILE A 182 -5.96 -18.04 7.33
CA ILE A 182 -6.97 -18.55 8.28
C ILE A 182 -8.42 -18.54 7.76
N ASP A 183 -8.73 -17.96 6.60
CA ASP A 183 -10.13 -17.77 6.18
C ASP A 183 -10.86 -19.09 5.87
N HIS A 184 -10.13 -20.15 5.53
CA HIS A 184 -10.70 -21.48 5.26
C HIS A 184 -10.85 -22.38 6.51
N HIS A 185 -10.44 -21.90 7.69
CA HIS A 185 -10.45 -22.67 8.93
C HIS A 185 -11.80 -22.61 9.68
N ASP A 186 -11.90 -23.44 10.72
CA ASP A 186 -13.04 -23.53 11.64
C ASP A 186 -13.54 -22.15 12.10
N LYS A 187 -14.88 -21.96 12.11
CA LYS A 187 -15.53 -20.68 12.44
C LYS A 187 -15.12 -20.11 13.80
N ASN A 188 -14.93 -20.95 14.82
CA ASN A 188 -14.55 -20.50 16.16
C ASN A 188 -13.09 -20.05 16.20
N PHE A 189 -12.19 -20.87 15.63
CA PHE A 189 -10.77 -20.52 15.50
C PHE A 189 -10.60 -19.22 14.71
N LYS A 190 -11.24 -19.11 13.53
CA LYS A 190 -11.23 -17.92 12.69
C LYS A 190 -11.76 -16.69 13.45
N LYS A 191 -12.89 -16.83 14.15
CA LYS A 191 -13.48 -15.76 14.98
C LYS A 191 -12.49 -15.25 16.03
N GLU A 192 -11.85 -16.13 16.80
CA GLU A 192 -10.93 -15.72 17.86
C GLU A 192 -9.67 -15.02 17.33
N VAL A 193 -9.11 -15.52 16.23
CA VAL A 193 -7.94 -14.91 15.58
C VAL A 193 -8.29 -13.53 15.03
N LEU A 194 -9.34 -13.43 14.22
CA LEU A 194 -9.77 -12.15 13.64
C LEU A 194 -10.10 -11.11 14.72
N ASN A 195 -10.83 -11.47 15.79
CA ASN A 195 -11.12 -10.57 16.91
C ASN A 195 -9.83 -10.07 17.60
N TYR A 196 -8.84 -10.93 17.80
CA TYR A 196 -7.58 -10.54 18.46
C TYR A 196 -6.82 -9.48 17.67
N TYR A 197 -6.60 -9.73 16.37
CA TYR A 197 -5.85 -8.81 15.52
C TYR A 197 -6.64 -7.54 15.18
N TYR A 198 -7.97 -7.63 15.06
CA TYR A 198 -8.84 -6.46 14.91
C TYR A 198 -8.67 -5.49 16.08
N LYS A 199 -8.90 -5.94 17.32
CA LYS A 199 -8.80 -5.10 18.52
C LYS A 199 -7.40 -4.53 18.73
N LYS A 200 -6.36 -5.33 18.47
CA LYS A 200 -4.97 -4.94 18.76
C LYS A 200 -4.36 -3.99 17.71
N TYR A 201 -4.83 -4.02 16.45
CA TYR A 201 -4.13 -3.36 15.34
C TYR A 201 -5.00 -2.58 14.35
N ILE A 202 -6.33 -2.76 14.35
CA ILE A 202 -7.22 -2.25 13.29
C ILE A 202 -8.32 -1.34 13.86
N GLU A 203 -8.86 -1.64 15.04
CA GLU A 203 -9.98 -0.91 15.67
C GLU A 203 -9.76 0.61 15.72
N THR A 204 -8.54 1.05 16.06
CA THR A 204 -8.15 2.48 16.09
C THR A 204 -8.04 3.15 14.72
N ASP A 205 -7.87 2.37 13.65
CA ASP A 205 -7.77 2.88 12.28
C ASP A 205 -9.14 3.15 11.66
N ILE A 206 -10.17 2.39 12.08
CA ILE A 206 -11.51 2.37 11.46
C ILE A 206 -12.11 3.78 11.27
N PRO A 207 -12.09 4.71 12.24
CA PRO A 207 -12.69 6.04 12.06
C PRO A 207 -12.01 6.91 11.00
N LYS A 208 -10.79 6.56 10.57
CA LYS A 208 -9.98 7.28 9.57
C LYS A 208 -9.64 6.38 8.39
N PHE A 209 -10.34 5.26 8.24
CA PHE A 209 -10.00 4.24 7.25
C PHE A 209 -10.18 4.75 5.81
N SER A 210 -9.19 4.44 4.97
CA SER A 210 -9.09 4.99 3.62
C SER A 210 -8.11 4.13 2.80
N CYS A 211 -8.56 3.57 1.67
CA CYS A 211 -7.73 2.70 0.85
C CYS A 211 -6.75 3.50 -0.01
N THR A 212 -5.58 3.78 0.57
CA THR A 212 -4.40 4.28 -0.14
C THR A 212 -3.60 3.19 -0.85
N ALA A 213 -3.90 1.90 -0.57
CA ALA A 213 -3.25 0.73 -1.17
C ALA A 213 -4.20 -0.49 -1.16
N SER A 214 -3.94 -1.47 -2.03
CA SER A 214 -4.73 -2.70 -2.16
C SER A 214 -4.76 -3.56 -0.88
N LEU A 215 -3.69 -3.58 -0.10
CA LEU A 215 -3.60 -4.34 1.15
C LEU A 215 -4.61 -3.86 2.22
N HIS A 216 -4.84 -2.55 2.31
CA HIS A 216 -5.86 -1.97 3.18
C HIS A 216 -7.25 -2.51 2.83
N TYR A 217 -7.60 -2.45 1.54
CA TYR A 217 -8.84 -2.99 1.01
C TYR A 217 -8.98 -4.48 1.35
N LYS A 218 -7.93 -5.29 1.11
CA LYS A 218 -7.98 -6.74 1.32
C LYS A 218 -8.22 -7.15 2.77
N VAL A 219 -7.59 -6.47 3.74
CA VAL A 219 -7.81 -6.79 5.16
C VAL A 219 -9.24 -6.43 5.59
N ILE A 220 -9.76 -5.27 5.18
CA ILE A 220 -11.13 -4.89 5.51
C ILE A 220 -12.16 -5.73 4.74
N GLU A 221 -11.88 -6.16 3.51
CA GLU A 221 -12.70 -7.13 2.75
C GLU A 221 -12.90 -8.42 3.56
N ILE A 222 -11.84 -8.98 4.16
CA ILE A 222 -11.92 -10.20 4.97
C ILE A 222 -12.70 -9.96 6.28
N LEU A 223 -12.48 -8.82 6.94
CA LEU A 223 -13.23 -8.43 8.15
C LEU A 223 -14.73 -8.25 7.86
N ALA A 224 -15.07 -7.56 6.77
CA ALA A 224 -16.44 -7.35 6.32
C ALA A 224 -17.16 -8.66 5.98
N LYS A 225 -16.51 -9.55 5.21
CA LYS A 225 -17.03 -10.92 4.93
C LYS A 225 -17.30 -11.72 6.20
N ASN A 226 -16.47 -11.53 7.23
CA ASN A 226 -16.60 -12.22 8.51
C ASN A 226 -17.35 -11.39 9.57
N ARG A 227 -18.03 -10.27 9.23
CA ARG A 227 -18.69 -9.39 10.22
C ARG A 227 -19.67 -10.13 11.12
N SER A 228 -20.43 -11.10 10.60
CA SER A 228 -21.38 -11.89 11.40
C SER A 228 -20.72 -12.78 12.47
N LEU A 229 -19.42 -13.09 12.35
CA LEU A 229 -18.65 -13.81 13.37
C LEU A 229 -18.07 -12.86 14.43
N LEU A 230 -17.94 -11.57 14.11
CA LEU A 230 -17.16 -10.60 14.87
C LEU A 230 -18.10 -9.61 15.56
N SER A 231 -17.95 -9.49 16.88
CA SER A 231 -18.71 -8.52 17.69
C SER A 231 -18.09 -7.12 17.55
N MET A 232 -18.08 -6.59 16.31
CA MET A 232 -17.47 -5.33 15.93
C MET A 232 -18.42 -4.47 15.10
N GLU A 233 -18.31 -3.16 15.30
CA GLU A 233 -18.99 -2.16 14.49
C GLU A 233 -18.05 -1.71 13.37
N LEU A 234 -18.43 -2.03 12.12
CA LEU A 234 -17.83 -1.41 10.94
C LEU A 234 -18.72 -0.25 10.49
N PRO A 235 -18.14 0.92 10.17
CA PRO A 235 -18.88 2.05 9.63
C PRO A 235 -19.51 1.67 8.29
N THR A 236 -20.73 2.14 8.07
CA THR A 236 -21.43 1.99 6.79
C THR A 236 -21.22 3.22 5.92
N TYR A 237 -21.04 2.99 4.62
CA TYR A 237 -20.83 4.01 3.60
C TYR A 237 -21.85 3.83 2.47
N PRO A 238 -22.22 4.92 1.76
CA PRO A 238 -23.04 4.80 0.55
C PRO A 238 -22.42 3.88 -0.50
N ILE A 239 -23.23 3.05 -1.12
CA ILE A 239 -22.84 2.26 -2.30
C ILE A 239 -22.72 3.21 -3.51
N VAL A 240 -21.58 3.18 -4.20
CA VAL A 240 -21.30 4.02 -5.37
C VAL A 240 -21.94 3.48 -6.65
N GLU A 241 -22.01 2.15 -6.74
CA GLU A 241 -22.56 1.37 -7.84
C GLU A 241 -22.94 -0.01 -7.29
N HIS A 242 -24.17 -0.45 -7.54
CA HIS A 242 -24.74 -1.67 -6.94
C HIS A 242 -24.21 -2.96 -7.58
N THR A 243 -23.92 -3.94 -6.74
CA THR A 243 -23.30 -5.23 -7.11
C THR A 243 -23.73 -6.37 -6.16
N ASP A 244 -23.50 -7.62 -6.56
CA ASP A 244 -23.73 -8.79 -5.68
C ASP A 244 -22.89 -8.75 -4.38
N ASP A 245 -21.78 -8.00 -4.39
CA ASP A 245 -20.89 -7.83 -3.24
C ASP A 245 -21.25 -6.61 -2.36
N ASP A 246 -22.43 -5.98 -2.54
CA ASP A 246 -22.88 -4.81 -1.76
C ASP A 246 -22.92 -5.07 -0.24
N ALA A 247 -23.20 -6.32 0.14
CA ALA A 247 -23.15 -6.77 1.53
C ALA A 247 -21.77 -6.54 2.19
N ILE A 248 -20.70 -6.48 1.39
CA ILE A 248 -19.31 -6.18 1.79
C ILE A 248 -18.98 -4.71 1.49
N ASN A 249 -19.32 -4.23 0.28
CA ASN A 249 -18.97 -2.88 -0.17
C ASN A 249 -19.58 -1.77 0.69
N GLN A 250 -20.70 -2.01 1.38
CA GLN A 250 -21.28 -1.08 2.35
C GLN A 250 -20.33 -0.73 3.52
N TYR A 251 -19.30 -1.56 3.81
CA TYR A 251 -18.30 -1.27 4.86
C TYR A 251 -17.02 -0.63 4.32
N LEU A 252 -17.01 -0.25 3.05
CA LEU A 252 -15.86 0.32 2.36
C LEU A 252 -16.16 1.77 1.96
N PRO A 253 -15.31 2.75 2.32
CA PRO A 253 -15.43 4.11 1.81
C PRO A 253 -15.24 4.13 0.28
N GLN A 254 -15.70 5.19 -0.39
CA GLN A 254 -15.68 5.30 -1.86
C GLN A 254 -14.33 4.92 -2.50
N ASN A 255 -13.20 5.36 -1.92
CA ASN A 255 -11.87 5.03 -2.47
C ASN A 255 -11.47 3.55 -2.28
N CYS A 256 -12.06 2.84 -1.33
CA CYS A 256 -11.97 1.40 -1.18
C CYS A 256 -12.90 0.65 -2.14
N GLN A 257 -14.12 1.15 -2.37
CA GLN A 257 -15.00 0.59 -3.41
C GLN A 257 -14.33 0.67 -4.78
N LYS A 258 -13.56 1.74 -5.09
CA LYS A 258 -12.72 1.78 -6.30
C LYS A 258 -11.78 0.57 -6.44
N GLN A 259 -11.16 0.11 -5.35
CA GLN A 259 -10.25 -1.03 -5.37
C GLN A 259 -10.96 -2.35 -5.69
N TYR A 260 -12.23 -2.49 -5.28
CA TYR A 260 -13.09 -3.61 -5.67
C TYR A 260 -13.29 -3.65 -7.19
N PHE A 261 -13.77 -2.54 -7.79
CA PHE A 261 -14.00 -2.48 -9.24
C PHE A 261 -12.70 -2.68 -10.03
N TRP A 262 -11.57 -2.14 -9.55
CA TRP A 262 -10.26 -2.29 -10.20
C TRP A 262 -9.75 -3.73 -10.17
N GLN A 263 -9.94 -4.46 -9.07
CA GLN A 263 -9.57 -5.88 -8.98
C GLN A 263 -10.45 -6.77 -9.85
N LYS A 264 -11.77 -6.54 -9.86
CA LYS A 264 -12.71 -7.27 -10.73
C LYS A 264 -12.41 -7.02 -12.20
N TYR A 265 -12.13 -5.76 -12.58
CA TYR A 265 -11.68 -5.41 -13.94
C TYR A 265 -10.41 -6.17 -14.31
N ASN A 266 -9.33 -6.03 -13.54
CA ASN A 266 -8.05 -6.67 -13.87
C ASN A 266 -8.12 -8.20 -13.95
N TYR A 267 -8.91 -8.83 -13.08
CA TYR A 267 -9.15 -10.27 -13.14
C TYR A 267 -9.84 -10.66 -14.45
N LEU A 268 -10.94 -10.00 -14.79
CA LEU A 268 -11.71 -10.26 -16.02
C LEU A 268 -10.93 -9.87 -17.29
N GLU A 269 -10.10 -8.84 -17.24
CA GLU A 269 -9.16 -8.48 -18.32
C GLU A 269 -8.18 -9.63 -18.57
N HIS A 270 -7.56 -10.16 -17.49
CA HIS A 270 -6.58 -11.24 -17.56
C HIS A 270 -7.17 -12.57 -18.06
N ILE A 271 -8.36 -12.95 -17.61
CA ILE A 271 -9.04 -14.18 -18.08
C ILE A 271 -9.91 -13.96 -19.34
N ASN A 272 -9.89 -12.76 -19.92
CA ASN A 272 -10.77 -12.32 -21.02
C ASN A 272 -12.28 -12.59 -20.80
N GLY A 273 -12.76 -12.36 -19.58
CA GLY A 273 -14.13 -12.59 -19.15
C GLY A 273 -15.12 -11.53 -19.66
N HIS A 274 -16.35 -11.95 -19.98
CA HIS A 274 -17.37 -11.15 -20.65
C HIS A 274 -17.72 -9.81 -19.97
N ASN A 275 -17.67 -9.73 -18.64
CA ASN A 275 -18.12 -8.55 -17.90
C ASN A 275 -17.05 -7.45 -17.72
N LYS A 276 -15.84 -7.60 -18.27
CA LYS A 276 -14.74 -6.63 -18.05
C LYS A 276 -15.10 -5.18 -18.43
N GLU A 277 -15.83 -4.99 -19.53
CA GLU A 277 -16.24 -3.65 -19.99
C GLU A 277 -17.23 -2.96 -19.04
N TYR A 278 -18.05 -3.72 -18.30
CA TYR A 278 -18.90 -3.14 -17.25
C TYR A 278 -18.05 -2.53 -16.13
N TYR A 279 -17.09 -3.30 -15.58
CA TYR A 279 -16.21 -2.81 -14.52
C TYR A 279 -15.35 -1.63 -14.99
N LYS A 280 -14.87 -1.67 -16.25
CA LYS A 280 -14.15 -0.55 -16.90
C LYS A 280 -15.01 0.72 -16.99
N LYS A 281 -16.27 0.57 -17.42
CA LYS A 281 -17.23 1.68 -17.49
C LYS A 281 -17.45 2.31 -16.12
N VAL A 282 -17.65 1.50 -15.07
CA VAL A 282 -17.85 1.99 -13.69
C VAL A 282 -16.60 2.72 -13.18
N LEU A 283 -15.40 2.18 -13.41
CA LEU A 283 -14.13 2.84 -13.05
C LEU A 283 -14.01 4.23 -13.69
N ARG A 284 -14.38 4.36 -14.97
CA ARG A 284 -14.38 5.65 -15.67
C ARG A 284 -15.44 6.62 -15.14
N GLU A 285 -16.70 6.18 -15.09
CA GLU A 285 -17.85 7.06 -14.84
C GLU A 285 -18.10 7.39 -13.37
N LYS A 286 -17.67 6.53 -12.43
CA LYS A 286 -17.88 6.73 -10.99
C LYS A 286 -16.61 7.09 -10.22
N PHE A 287 -15.43 6.79 -10.77
CA PHE A 287 -14.14 6.96 -10.10
C PHE A 287 -13.11 7.79 -10.88
N ASN A 288 -13.45 8.27 -12.08
CA ASN A 288 -12.60 9.09 -12.95
C ASN A 288 -11.25 8.43 -13.31
N GLU A 289 -11.24 7.11 -13.45
CA GLU A 289 -10.11 6.38 -14.06
C GLU A 289 -10.18 6.49 -15.60
N GLU A 290 -9.03 6.36 -16.27
CA GLU A 290 -8.92 6.34 -17.75
C GLU A 290 -8.51 4.93 -18.21
#